data_AF-K7A7H7-F1
#
_entry.id   AF-K7A7H7-F1
#
_cell.length_a   1.000
_cell.length_b   1.000
_cell.length_c   1.000
_cell.angle_alpha   90.00
_cell.angle_beta   90.00
_cell.angle_gamma   90.00
#
_symmetry.space_group_name_H-M   'P 1'
#
loop_
_entity.id
_entity.type
_entity.pdbx_description
1 polymer ?
#
loop_
_entity_poly.entity_id
_entity_poly.type
_entity_poly.pdbx_seq_one_letter_code
_entity_poly.pdbx_strand_id
1 'polypeptide(L)'
;MNPLDQLKDIYIPPEVDAWPPAYGWWLIAILTTLAIIIFALFFYRRYKYNFARREALNSLVSIHAQQPDWPMHSNILLKRVCLHYFPSANIANLHGQLWCEFLVNQLPKARRNRFTEAYSELQTLLYRSTVSDDANFDTIHQQITLWLKHASFTAKSNGKQLGEKHV
;
A
#
# COMPACT_ATOMS: atom_id res chain seq x y z
N MET A 1 88.93 -22.68 13.31
CA MET A 1 87.84 -21.93 12.66
C MET A 1 86.72 -22.92 12.40
N ASN A 2 85.60 -22.80 13.11
CA ASN A 2 84.56 -23.83 13.18
C ASN A 2 83.55 -23.60 12.03
N PRO A 3 83.26 -24.60 11.17
CA PRO A 3 82.41 -24.43 9.98
C PRO A 3 80.92 -24.20 10.29
N LEU A 4 80.54 -24.20 11.57
CA LEU A 4 79.17 -23.99 12.05
C LEU A 4 78.81 -22.50 12.19
N ASP A 5 79.78 -21.60 12.21
CA ASP A 5 79.56 -20.13 12.21
C ASP A 5 79.05 -19.59 10.86
N GLN A 6 78.95 -20.44 9.83
CA GLN A 6 78.45 -20.08 8.50
C GLN A 6 76.96 -20.37 8.30
N LEU A 7 76.26 -20.86 9.32
CA LEU A 7 74.81 -21.05 9.23
C LEU A 7 74.12 -19.68 9.33
N LYS A 8 73.87 -19.09 8.16
CA LYS A 8 73.10 -17.87 8.00
C LYS A 8 71.70 -18.08 8.56
N ASP A 9 71.35 -17.24 9.52
CA ASP A 9 70.05 -17.22 10.19
C ASP A 9 68.90 -17.30 9.16
N ILE A 10 67.92 -18.15 9.44
CA ILE A 10 66.79 -18.39 8.53
C ILE A 10 65.94 -17.13 8.51
N TYR A 11 66.07 -16.33 7.46
CA TYR A 11 65.20 -15.20 7.20
C TYR A 11 63.78 -15.71 6.94
N ILE A 12 62.91 -15.58 7.94
CA ILE A 12 61.46 -15.73 7.78
C ILE A 12 60.99 -14.46 7.07
N PRO A 13 60.28 -14.54 5.93
CA PRO A 13 59.79 -13.35 5.27
C PRO A 13 58.90 -12.58 6.26
N PRO A 14 59.00 -11.24 6.31
CA PRO A 14 58.07 -10.45 7.11
C PRO A 14 56.65 -10.87 6.73
N GLU A 15 55.82 -11.13 7.74
CA GLU A 15 54.42 -11.46 7.55
C GLU A 15 53.83 -10.44 6.57
N VAL A 16 53.13 -10.93 5.55
CA VAL A 16 52.42 -10.06 4.62
C VAL A 16 51.40 -9.28 5.45
N ASP A 17 51.76 -8.04 5.80
CA ASP A 17 50.85 -7.08 6.36
C ASP A 17 49.66 -7.01 5.41
N ALA A 18 48.53 -7.56 5.82
CA ALA A 18 47.27 -7.57 5.10
C ALA A 18 46.64 -6.17 5.11
N TRP A 19 47.44 -5.18 4.73
CA TRP A 19 47.19 -3.75 4.79
C TRP A 19 47.59 -3.15 3.44
N PRO A 20 46.76 -2.37 2.75
CA PRO A 20 45.39 -2.00 3.08
C PRO A 20 44.39 -3.00 2.45
N PRO A 21 43.18 -3.15 3.00
CA PRO A 21 42.09 -3.76 2.23
C PRO A 21 41.99 -2.96 0.92
N ALA A 22 42.37 -3.61 -0.19
CA ALA A 22 42.40 -2.99 -1.51
C ALA A 22 41.13 -2.17 -1.71
N TYR A 23 41.25 -0.94 -2.24
CA TYR A 23 40.14 0.02 -2.38
C TYR A 23 38.84 -0.56 -2.96
N GLY A 24 38.91 -1.71 -3.64
CA GLY A 24 37.75 -2.51 -4.06
C GLY A 24 36.78 -2.92 -2.93
N TRP A 25 37.24 -3.16 -1.70
CA TRP A 25 36.34 -3.45 -0.57
C TRP A 25 35.46 -2.27 -0.19
N TRP A 26 36.01 -1.06 -0.27
CA TRP A 26 35.23 0.16 -0.05
C TRP A 26 34.17 0.33 -1.13
N LEU A 27 34.50 0.01 -2.38
CA LEU A 27 33.54 0.04 -3.48
C LEU A 27 32.41 -0.98 -3.26
N ILE A 28 32.73 -2.20 -2.84
CA ILE A 28 31.74 -3.24 -2.48
C ILE A 28 30.89 -2.79 -1.29
N ALA A 29 31.50 -2.22 -0.24
CA ALA A 29 30.79 -1.75 0.94
C ALA A 29 29.81 -0.63 0.60
N ILE A 30 30.22 0.33 -0.23
CA ILE A 30 29.35 1.41 -0.73
C ILE A 30 28.20 0.83 -1.54
N LEU A 31 28.49 -0.06 -2.50
CA LEU A 31 27.48 -0.67 -3.36
C LEU A 31 26.46 -1.48 -2.55
N THR A 32 26.94 -2.25 -1.57
CA THR A 32 26.11 -3.06 -0.67
C THR A 32 25.22 -2.16 0.20
N THR A 33 25.79 -1.08 0.74
CA THR A 33 25.04 -0.11 1.55
C THR A 33 23.95 0.57 0.72
N LEU A 34 24.26 1.01 -0.50
CA LEU A 34 23.28 1.56 -1.43
C LEU A 34 22.16 0.57 -1.76
N ALA A 35 22.52 -0.69 -2.04
CA ALA A 35 21.54 -1.73 -2.30
C ALA A 35 20.60 -1.94 -1.11
N ILE A 36 21.14 -1.99 0.11
CA ILE A 36 20.33 -2.10 1.35
C ILE A 36 19.40 -0.91 1.50
N ILE A 37 19.88 0.32 1.29
CA ILE A 37 19.06 1.54 1.39
C ILE A 37 17.93 1.50 0.36
N ILE A 38 18.21 1.15 -0.89
CA ILE A 38 17.20 1.06 -1.96
C ILE A 38 16.17 -0.01 -1.60
N PHE A 39 16.61 -1.17 -1.15
CA PHE A 39 15.71 -2.25 -0.70
C PHE A 39 14.85 -1.82 0.49
N ALA A 40 15.44 -1.18 1.50
CA ALA A 40 14.73 -0.69 2.67
C ALA A 40 13.68 0.35 2.28
N LEU A 41 14.02 1.32 1.42
CA LEU A 41 13.07 2.30 0.91
C LEU A 41 11.95 1.66 0.09
N PHE A 42 12.27 0.69 -0.77
CA PHE A 42 11.28 -0.04 -1.56
C PHE A 42 10.31 -0.82 -0.67
N PHE A 43 10.83 -1.57 0.31
CA PHE A 43 10.03 -2.29 1.30
C PHE A 43 9.22 -1.35 2.17
N TYR A 44 9.79 -0.24 2.64
CA TYR A 44 9.10 0.74 3.47
C TYR A 44 7.94 1.40 2.71
N ARG A 45 8.16 1.80 1.45
CA ARG A 45 7.09 2.34 0.61
C ARG A 45 6.00 1.29 0.43
N ARG A 46 6.35 0.06 0.07
CA ARG A 46 5.39 -1.04 -0.10
C ARG A 46 4.63 -1.36 1.20
N TYR A 47 5.30 -1.31 2.34
CA TYR A 47 4.70 -1.53 3.65
C TYR A 47 3.69 -0.43 3.96
N LYS A 48 4.06 0.85 3.78
CA LYS A 48 3.16 1.99 3.97
C LYS A 48 1.94 1.92 3.04
N TYR A 49 2.14 1.57 1.77
CA TYR A 49 1.04 1.36 0.82
C TYR A 49 0.12 0.20 1.23
N ASN A 50 0.62 -0.85 1.88
CA ASN A 50 -0.23 -1.96 2.32
C ASN A 50 -0.84 -1.73 3.71
N PHE A 51 -0.25 -0.85 4.51
CA PHE A 51 -0.69 -0.56 5.88
C PHE A 51 -2.10 0.02 5.90
N ALA A 52 -2.37 1.07 5.11
CA ALA A 52 -3.71 1.66 5.04
C ALA A 52 -4.79 0.68 4.58
N ARG A 53 -4.45 -0.24 3.66
CA ARG A 53 -5.38 -1.29 3.22
C ARG A 53 -5.64 -2.31 4.33
N ARG A 54 -4.60 -2.72 5.06
CA ARG A 54 -4.73 -3.63 6.21
C ARG A 54 -5.55 -3.00 7.33
N GLU A 55 -5.26 -1.76 7.66
CA GLU A 55 -6.00 -1.00 8.67
C GLU A 55 -7.48 -0.88 8.29
N ALA A 56 -7.77 -0.54 7.03
CA ALA A 56 -9.14 -0.49 6.53
C ALA A 56 -9.86 -1.84 6.59
N LEU A 57 -9.20 -2.93 6.24
CA LEU A 57 -9.78 -4.27 6.37
C LEU A 57 -10.05 -4.63 7.84
N ASN A 58 -9.14 -4.29 8.76
CA ASN A 58 -9.34 -4.51 10.19
C ASN A 58 -10.49 -3.67 10.75
N SER A 59 -10.58 -2.39 10.37
CA SER A 59 -11.70 -1.53 10.75
C SER A 59 -13.03 -2.05 10.22
N LEU A 60 -13.05 -2.62 9.01
CA LEU A 60 -14.26 -3.18 8.43
C LEU A 60 -14.76 -4.44 9.17
N VAL A 61 -13.85 -5.25 9.74
CA VAL A 61 -14.21 -6.38 10.61
C VAL A 61 -14.85 -5.90 11.93
N SER A 62 -14.51 -4.70 12.41
CA SER A 62 -15.12 -4.14 13.63
C SER A 62 -16.53 -3.58 13.42
N ILE A 63 -16.97 -3.41 12.17
CA ILE A 63 -18.32 -2.96 11.84
C ILE A 63 -19.27 -4.18 11.90
N HIS A 64 -20.33 -4.06 12.69
CA HIS A 64 -21.30 -5.13 12.93
C HIS A 64 -22.69 -4.72 12.44
N ALA A 65 -23.49 -5.68 11.97
CA ALA A 65 -24.86 -5.46 11.51
C ALA A 65 -25.77 -4.84 12.58
N GLN A 66 -25.51 -5.15 13.86
CA GLN A 66 -26.29 -4.62 14.98
C GLN A 66 -26.12 -3.11 15.21
N GLN A 67 -25.12 -2.47 14.61
CA GLN A 67 -24.93 -1.03 14.72
C GLN A 67 -25.83 -0.30 13.72
N PRO A 68 -26.75 0.58 14.15
CA PRO A 68 -27.62 1.30 13.21
C PRO A 68 -26.84 2.17 12.21
N ASP A 69 -25.63 2.62 12.60
CA ASP A 69 -24.78 3.48 11.80
C ASP A 69 -23.77 2.72 10.91
N TRP A 70 -23.88 1.39 10.81
CA TRP A 70 -22.94 0.58 10.02
C TRP A 70 -22.79 1.04 8.55
N PRO A 71 -23.84 1.51 7.83
CA PRO A 71 -23.69 1.98 6.45
C PRO A 71 -22.85 3.26 6.39
N MET A 72 -23.03 4.16 7.37
CA MET A 72 -22.26 5.39 7.51
C MET A 72 -20.79 5.10 7.79
N HIS A 73 -20.51 4.21 8.75
CA HIS A 73 -19.14 3.78 9.04
C HIS A 73 -18.46 3.15 7.82
N SER A 74 -19.18 2.34 7.06
CA SER A 74 -18.67 1.71 5.82
C SER A 74 -18.32 2.74 4.75
N ASN A 75 -19.18 3.75 4.55
CA ASN A 75 -18.91 4.83 3.60
C ASN A 75 -17.75 5.74 4.03
N ILE A 76 -17.66 6.08 5.32
CA ILE A 76 -16.54 6.84 5.88
C ILE A 76 -15.22 6.09 5.70
N LEU A 77 -15.22 4.77 5.90
CA LEU A 77 -14.06 3.92 5.72
C LEU A 77 -13.59 3.95 4.25
N LEU A 78 -14.50 3.78 3.29
CA LEU A 78 -14.19 3.90 1.87
C LEU A 78 -13.58 5.27 1.52
N LYS A 79 -14.16 6.37 2.04
CA LYS A 79 -13.63 7.73 1.85
C LYS A 79 -12.24 7.89 2.46
N ARG A 80 -12.03 7.44 3.69
CA ARG A 80 -10.73 7.51 4.38
C ARG A 80 -9.64 6.78 3.59
N VAL A 81 -9.97 5.58 3.09
CA VAL A 81 -9.08 4.79 2.24
C VAL A 81 -8.74 5.56 0.96
N CYS A 82 -9.74 6.09 0.25
CA CYS A 82 -9.50 6.84 -0.97
C CYS A 82 -8.65 8.09 -0.72
N LEU A 83 -8.90 8.84 0.35
CA LEU A 83 -8.10 10.03 0.72
C LEU A 83 -6.64 9.68 1.01
N HIS A 84 -6.38 8.53 1.63
CA HIS A 84 -5.02 8.06 1.88
C HIS A 84 -4.25 7.74 0.59
N TYR A 85 -4.90 7.10 -0.38
CA TYR A 85 -4.26 6.68 -1.63
C TYR A 85 -4.25 7.77 -2.72
N PHE A 86 -5.20 8.69 -2.70
CA PHE A 86 -5.35 9.74 -3.69
C PHE A 86 -5.44 11.14 -3.03
N PRO A 87 -4.37 11.61 -2.35
CA PRO A 87 -4.38 12.91 -1.67
C PRO A 87 -4.58 14.10 -2.62
N SER A 88 -4.25 13.94 -3.91
CA SER A 88 -4.38 14.98 -4.94
C SER A 88 -5.71 14.94 -5.69
N ALA A 89 -6.50 13.88 -5.53
CA ALA A 89 -7.84 13.84 -6.09
C ALA A 89 -8.78 14.59 -5.15
N ASN A 90 -9.61 15.49 -5.67
CA ASN A 90 -10.64 16.21 -4.91
C ASN A 90 -11.78 15.27 -4.45
N ILE A 91 -11.44 14.17 -3.77
CA ILE A 91 -12.38 13.17 -3.25
C ILE A 91 -13.34 13.80 -2.25
N ALA A 92 -12.89 14.82 -1.52
CA ALA A 92 -13.73 15.57 -0.62
C ALA A 92 -14.94 16.22 -1.32
N ASN A 93 -14.83 16.50 -2.62
CA ASN A 93 -15.91 17.10 -3.43
C ASN A 93 -16.73 16.04 -4.20
N LEU A 94 -16.38 14.75 -4.11
CA LEU A 94 -17.12 13.66 -4.75
C LEU A 94 -18.24 13.18 -3.83
N HIS A 95 -19.48 13.32 -4.31
CA HIS A 95 -20.70 12.92 -3.60
C HIS A 95 -21.65 12.15 -4.53
N GLY A 96 -22.54 11.35 -3.93
CA GLY A 96 -23.61 10.65 -4.64
C GLY A 96 -23.08 9.76 -5.77
N GLN A 97 -23.55 10.03 -7.00
CA GLN A 97 -23.24 9.24 -8.18
C GLN A 97 -21.78 9.36 -8.63
N LEU A 98 -21.20 10.58 -8.59
CA LEU A 98 -19.78 10.79 -8.97
C LEU A 98 -18.84 9.99 -8.10
N TRP A 99 -19.19 9.84 -6.82
CA TRP A 99 -18.43 9.01 -5.89
C TRP A 99 -18.56 7.51 -6.21
N CYS A 100 -19.76 7.04 -6.57
CA CYS A 100 -19.96 5.65 -7.01
C CYS A 100 -19.12 5.35 -8.26
N GLU A 101 -19.17 6.22 -9.27
CA GLU A 101 -18.38 6.08 -10.50
C GLU A 101 -16.89 6.05 -10.22
N PHE A 102 -16.40 6.89 -9.31
CA PHE A 102 -15.00 6.86 -8.88
C PHE A 102 -14.62 5.49 -8.28
N LEU A 103 -15.41 4.95 -7.35
CA LEU A 103 -15.16 3.65 -6.73
C LEU A 103 -15.19 2.51 -7.76
N VAL A 104 -16.17 2.54 -8.67
CA VAL A 104 -16.34 1.55 -9.74
C VAL A 104 -15.16 1.57 -10.74
N ASN A 105 -14.61 2.76 -11.02
CA ASN A 105 -13.45 2.91 -11.88
C ASN A 105 -12.17 2.29 -11.30
N GLN A 106 -12.06 2.18 -9.98
CA GLN A 106 -10.94 1.50 -9.32
C GLN A 106 -11.04 -0.04 -9.36
N LEU A 107 -12.16 -0.58 -9.84
CA LEU A 107 -12.39 -2.02 -9.96
C LEU A 107 -12.16 -2.52 -11.40
N PRO A 108 -11.70 -3.79 -11.54
CA PRO A 108 -11.72 -4.49 -12.81
C PRO A 108 -13.14 -4.58 -13.39
N LYS A 109 -13.28 -4.46 -14.73
CA LYS A 109 -14.57 -4.45 -15.45
C LYS A 109 -15.53 -5.56 -15.01
N ALA A 110 -15.02 -6.77 -14.78
CA ALA A 110 -15.80 -7.93 -14.38
C ALA A 110 -16.58 -7.78 -13.06
N ARG A 111 -16.19 -6.86 -12.17
CA ARG A 111 -16.76 -6.71 -10.82
C ARG A 111 -17.53 -5.41 -10.61
N ARG A 112 -17.58 -4.55 -11.63
CA ARG A 112 -18.19 -3.22 -11.55
C ARG A 112 -19.68 -3.28 -11.28
N ASN A 113 -20.40 -4.15 -12.00
CA ASN A 113 -21.87 -4.21 -11.92
C ASN A 113 -22.35 -4.61 -10.53
N ARG A 114 -21.82 -5.70 -9.96
CA ARG A 114 -22.18 -6.16 -8.60
C ARG A 114 -21.85 -5.13 -7.53
N PHE A 115 -20.72 -4.43 -7.67
CA PHE A 115 -20.36 -3.37 -6.73
C PHE A 115 -21.29 -2.17 -6.84
N THR A 116 -21.67 -1.79 -8.06
CA THR A 116 -22.59 -0.64 -8.30
C THR A 116 -23.95 -0.90 -7.67
N GLU A 117 -24.47 -2.12 -7.82
CA GLU A 117 -25.73 -2.56 -7.22
C GLU A 117 -25.67 -2.51 -5.69
N ALA A 118 -24.69 -3.18 -5.07
CA ALA A 118 -24.50 -3.15 -3.61
C ALA A 118 -24.26 -1.73 -3.06
N TYR A 119 -23.57 -0.87 -3.82
CA TYR A 119 -23.34 0.51 -3.41
C TYR A 119 -24.63 1.36 -3.49
N SER A 120 -25.49 1.10 -4.47
CA SER A 120 -26.80 1.77 -4.57
C SER A 120 -27.74 1.40 -3.42
N GLU A 121 -27.70 0.14 -2.98
CA GLU A 121 -28.40 -0.32 -1.78
C GLU A 121 -27.83 0.38 -0.53
N LEU A 122 -26.50 0.43 -0.40
CA LEU A 122 -25.84 1.18 0.69
C LEU A 122 -26.27 2.65 0.71
N GLN A 123 -26.34 3.33 -0.44
CA GLN A 123 -26.81 4.71 -0.53
C GLN A 123 -28.25 4.84 -0.03
N THR A 124 -29.12 3.92 -0.43
CA THR A 124 -30.51 3.91 0.02
C THR A 124 -30.59 3.77 1.53
N LEU A 125 -29.75 2.91 2.14
CA LEU A 125 -29.65 2.75 3.59
C LEU A 125 -29.05 3.98 4.30
N LEU A 126 -28.14 4.72 3.66
CA LEU A 126 -27.63 5.98 4.22
C LEU A 126 -28.70 7.07 4.32
N TYR A 127 -29.64 7.12 3.37
CA TYR A 127 -30.76 8.07 3.38
C TYR A 127 -31.96 7.57 4.19
N ARG A 128 -32.18 6.26 4.23
CA ARG A 128 -33.25 5.61 4.98
C ARG A 128 -32.71 5.20 6.34
N SER A 129 -32.64 6.17 7.25
CA SER A 129 -32.07 6.11 8.60
C SER A 129 -32.56 4.96 9.53
N THR A 130 -33.38 4.00 9.09
CA THR A 130 -34.03 3.06 10.01
C THR A 130 -34.31 1.69 9.37
N VAL A 131 -34.09 0.67 10.21
CA VAL A 131 -34.26 -0.79 10.04
C VAL A 131 -32.98 -1.51 9.61
N SER A 132 -32.34 -2.12 10.62
CA SER A 132 -31.29 -3.13 10.50
C SER A 132 -31.81 -4.31 9.66
N ASP A 133 -31.53 -4.25 8.36
CA ASP A 133 -31.82 -5.33 7.43
C ASP A 133 -30.58 -6.21 7.32
N ASP A 134 -30.46 -7.17 8.25
CA ASP A 134 -29.30 -8.06 8.38
C ASP A 134 -28.99 -8.80 7.06
N ALA A 135 -29.99 -9.05 6.22
CA ALA A 135 -29.85 -9.73 4.94
C ALA A 135 -28.99 -8.95 3.92
N ASN A 136 -29.08 -7.61 3.94
CA ASN A 136 -28.32 -6.76 3.03
C ASN A 136 -26.91 -6.44 3.56
N PHE A 137 -26.72 -6.53 4.89
CA PHE A 137 -25.43 -6.27 5.54
C PHE A 137 -24.33 -7.18 4.97
N ASP A 138 -24.55 -8.50 4.96
CA ASP A 138 -23.51 -9.45 4.54
C ASP A 138 -23.09 -9.25 3.09
N THR A 139 -24.06 -9.01 2.19
CA THR A 139 -23.79 -8.78 0.76
C THR A 139 -22.96 -7.52 0.56
N ILE A 140 -23.36 -6.41 1.20
CA ILE A 140 -22.67 -5.12 1.09
C ILE A 140 -21.27 -5.22 1.73
N HIS A 141 -21.15 -5.81 2.91
CA HIS A 141 -19.89 -6.00 3.62
C HIS A 141 -18.90 -6.84 2.81
N GLN A 142 -19.38 -7.91 2.17
CA GLN A 142 -18.57 -8.71 1.25
C GLN A 142 -18.13 -7.91 0.02
N GLN A 143 -19.01 -7.13 -0.61
CA GLN A 143 -18.63 -6.32 -1.78
C GLN A 143 -17.61 -5.23 -1.41
N ILE A 144 -17.74 -4.59 -0.26
CA ILE A 144 -16.76 -3.60 0.22
C ILE A 144 -15.43 -4.28 0.55
N THR A 145 -15.46 -5.47 1.18
CA THR A 145 -14.25 -6.26 1.43
C THR A 145 -13.54 -6.64 0.13
N LEU A 146 -14.30 -7.09 -0.88
CA LEU A 146 -13.78 -7.41 -2.21
C LEU A 146 -13.22 -6.17 -2.90
N TRP A 147 -13.89 -5.03 -2.78
CA TRP A 147 -13.41 -3.75 -3.28
C TRP A 147 -12.06 -3.39 -2.64
N LEU A 148 -11.96 -3.37 -1.31
CA LEU A 148 -10.69 -3.10 -0.62
C LEU A 148 -9.58 -4.08 -1.01
N LYS A 149 -9.93 -5.32 -1.36
CA LYS A 149 -8.96 -6.33 -1.80
C LYS A 149 -8.49 -6.17 -3.24
N HIS A 150 -9.34 -5.66 -4.13
CA HIS A 150 -9.07 -5.64 -5.57
C HIS A 150 -9.04 -4.25 -6.20
N ALA A 151 -9.30 -3.20 -5.42
CA ALA A 151 -9.18 -1.83 -5.84
C ALA A 151 -7.73 -1.54 -6.25
N SER A 152 -7.55 -1.01 -7.45
CA SER A 152 -6.27 -0.54 -7.93
C SER A 152 -5.96 0.82 -7.33
N PHE A 153 -5.32 0.86 -6.17
CA PHE A 153 -4.79 2.10 -5.58
C PHE A 153 -3.51 2.58 -6.26
N THR A 154 -3.30 2.19 -7.52
CA THR A 154 -2.18 2.71 -8.30
C THR A 154 -2.42 4.20 -8.43
N ALA A 155 -1.53 5.00 -7.84
CA ALA A 155 -1.42 6.44 -8.04
C ALA A 155 -1.00 6.75 -9.49
N LYS A 156 -1.69 6.15 -10.46
CA LYS A 156 -1.60 6.56 -11.85
C LYS A 156 -2.29 7.92 -11.85
N SER A 157 -1.48 8.96 -11.83
CA SER A 157 -1.84 10.33 -12.14
C SER A 157 -2.72 10.32 -13.40
N ASN A 158 -4.02 10.21 -13.22
CA ASN A 158 -4.98 10.65 -14.22
C ASN A 158 -5.20 12.14 -13.96
N GLY A 159 -4.13 12.93 -14.15
CA GLY A 159 -4.19 14.38 -14.37
C GLY A 159 -4.74 14.74 -15.74
N LYS A 160 -5.52 13.85 -16.37
CA LYS A 160 -6.29 14.13 -17.57
C LYS A 160 -7.70 13.66 -17.29
N GLN A 161 -8.68 14.53 -17.55
CA GLN A 161 -10.13 14.30 -17.59
C GLN A 161 -10.98 14.88 -16.45
N LEU A 162 -10.69 16.10 -15.97
CA LEU A 162 -11.72 16.90 -15.29
C LEU A 162 -11.62 18.41 -15.58
N GLY A 163 -11.38 18.78 -16.84
CA GLY A 163 -11.26 20.18 -17.25
C GLY A 163 -11.89 20.57 -18.59
N GLU A 164 -12.55 19.66 -19.32
CA GLU A 164 -13.02 19.96 -20.69
C GLU A 164 -14.51 19.66 -20.95
N LYS A 165 -15.36 19.61 -19.91
CA LYS A 165 -16.81 19.53 -20.13
C LYS A 165 -17.61 20.29 -19.09
N HIS A 166 -17.56 21.61 -19.15
CA HIS A 166 -18.62 22.57 -18.83
C HIS A 166 -18.07 23.90 -19.38
N VAL A 167 -18.34 24.20 -20.67
CA VAL A 167 -19.33 25.20 -21.11
C VAL A 167 -19.18 26.52 -20.37
#